data_AF-A0AA48M039-F1
#
_entry.id   AF-A0AA48M039-F1
#
_cell.length_a   1.000
_cell.length_b   1.000
_cell.length_c   1.000
_cell.angle_alpha   90.00
_cell.angle_beta   90.00
_cell.angle_gamma   90.00
#
_symmetry.space_group_name_H-M   'P 1'
#
loop_
_entity.id
_entity.type
_entity.pdbx_description
1 polymer ?
#
loop_
_entity_poly.entity_id
_entity_poly.type
_entity_poly.pdbx_seq_one_letter_code
_entity_poly.pdbx_strand_id
1 'polypeptide(L)' 'MFHVYLIKIDADPVGVAAQGPDGFRFYAFSQLFGELEQLVFDTADDIRSAALILSGRA' A
#
# COMPACT_ATOMS: atom_id res chain seq x y z
N MET A 1 -18.29 -4.25 -6.88
CA MET A 1 -17.78 -2.87 -7.02
C MET A 1 -16.29 -2.93 -6.71
N PHE A 2 -15.43 -2.36 -7.55
CA PHE A 2 -13.98 -2.45 -7.40
C PHE A 2 -13.47 -1.15 -6.78
N HIS A 3 -12.76 -1.24 -5.66
CA HIS A 3 -12.20 -0.10 -4.97
C HIS A 3 -10.70 -0.02 -5.19
N VAL A 4 -10.24 1.21 -5.50
CA VAL A 4 -8.83 1.53 -5.68
C VAL A 4 -8.53 2.78 -4.86
N TYR A 5 -7.47 2.71 -4.05
CA TYR A 5 -7.04 3.79 -3.18
C TYR A 5 -5.63 4.21 -3.52
N LEU A 6 -5.38 5.52 -3.58
CA LEU A 6 -4.04 6.06 -3.64
C LEU A 6 -3.45 6.08 -2.23
N ILE A 7 -2.32 5.40 -2.03
CA ILE A 7 -1.63 5.35 -0.74
C ILE A 7 -0.60 6.47 -0.70
N LYS A 8 -0.66 7.26 0.37
CA LYS A 8 0.23 8.39 0.62
C LYS A 8 0.89 8.27 1.98
N ILE A 9 2.18 8.59 2.01
CA ILE A 9 2.93 8.88 3.23
C ILE A 9 3.17 10.40 3.23
N ASP A 10 2.67 11.10 4.24
CA ASP A 10 2.60 12.56 4.23
C ASP A 10 1.91 13.09 2.96
N ALA A 11 2.60 13.92 2.17
CA ALA A 11 2.13 14.41 0.89
C ALA A 11 2.59 13.56 -0.31
N ASP A 12 3.42 12.54 -0.09
CA ASP A 12 4.08 11.77 -1.14
C ASP A 12 3.25 10.52 -1.50
N PRO A 13 2.79 10.38 -2.76
CA PRO A 13 2.16 9.15 -3.22
C PRO A 13 3.20 8.05 -3.38
N VAL A 14 2.97 6.91 -2.73
CA VAL A 14 3.93 5.79 -2.69
C VAL A 14 3.46 4.58 -3.50
N GLY A 15 2.17 4.50 -3.78
CA GLY A 15 1.59 3.44 -4.59
C GLY A 15 0.06 3.41 -4.51
N VAL A 16 -0.51 2.30 -4.99
CA VAL A 16 -1.96 2.11 -5.11
C VAL A 16 -2.37 0.82 -4.42
N ALA A 17 -3.44 0.87 -3.63
CA ALA A 17 -4.10 -0.31 -3.09
C ALA A 17 -5.31 -0.66 -3.96
N ALA A 18 -5.38 -1.89 -4.45
CA ALA A 18 -6.51 -2.38 -5.23
C ALA A 18 -7.20 -3.54 -4.50
N GLN A 19 -8.53 -3.50 -4.43
CA GLN A 19 -9.32 -4.56 -3.82
C GLN A 19 -9.40 -5.78 -4.75
N GLY A 20 -8.88 -6.91 -4.28
CA GLY A 20 -9.02 -8.23 -4.90
C GLY A 20 -9.98 -9.15 -4.11
N PRO A 21 -10.12 -10.42 -4.55
CA PRO A 21 -10.98 -11.41 -3.90
C PRO A 21 -10.57 -11.71 -2.45
N ASP A 22 -9.27 -11.67 -2.17
CA ASP A 22 -8.68 -12.11 -0.90
C ASP A 22 -8.26 -10.95 0.01
N GLY A 23 -8.58 -9.71 -0.35
CA GLY A 23 -8.13 -8.50 0.36
C GLY A 23 -7.58 -7.43 -0.58
N PHE A 24 -6.71 -6.57 -0.07
CA PHE A 24 -6.04 -5.52 -0.83
C PHE A 24 -4.64 -5.93 -1.25
N ARG A 25 -4.32 -5.68 -2.52
CA ARG A 25 -2.95 -5.76 -3.04
C ARG A 25 -2.39 -4.36 -3.22
N PHE A 26 -1.10 -4.21 -2.93
CA PHE A 26 -0.38 -2.96 -3.13
C PHE A 26 0.46 -3.01 -4.40
N TYR A 27 0.54 -1.87 -5.10
CA TYR A 27 1.38 -1.65 -6.27
C TYR A 27 2.20 -0.39 -6.03
N ALA A 28 3.51 -0.56 -5.89
CA ALA A 28 4.44 0.49 -5.52
C ALA A 28 4.83 1.36 -6.71
N PHE A 29 5.06 2.65 -6.47
CA PHE A 29 5.67 3.55 -7.45
C PHE A 29 7.19 3.61 -7.36
N SER A 30 7.76 3.07 -6.26
CA SER A 30 9.19 3.04 -6.00
C SER A 30 9.61 1.67 -5.48
N GLN A 31 10.82 1.25 -5.86
CA GLN A 31 11.41 -0.03 -5.43
C GLN A 31 11.52 -0.16 -3.91
N LEU A 32 11.60 0.97 -3.18
CA LEU A 32 11.62 0.97 -1.71
C LEU A 32 10.44 0.19 -1.12
N PHE A 33 9.25 0.30 -1.73
CA PHE A 33 8.04 -0.35 -1.24
C PHE A 33 7.71 -1.66 -1.97
N GLY A 34 8.63 -2.14 -2.82
CA GLY A 34 8.40 -3.33 -3.66
C GLY A 34 8.17 -4.61 -2.85
N GLU A 35 8.70 -4.70 -1.63
CA GLU A 35 8.44 -5.84 -0.73
C GLU A 35 6.97 -5.96 -0.32
N LEU A 36 6.23 -4.83 -0.27
CA LEU A 36 4.82 -4.83 0.11
C LEU A 36 3.92 -5.40 -0.99
N GLU A 37 4.39 -5.45 -2.25
CA GLU A 37 3.60 -6.01 -3.37
C GLU A 37 3.41 -7.54 -3.27
N GLN A 38 4.24 -8.21 -2.47
CA GLN A 38 4.16 -9.66 -2.23
C GLN A 38 3.11 -10.03 -1.17
N LEU A 39 2.55 -9.04 -0.48
CA LEU A 39 1.63 -9.22 0.63
C LEU A 39 0.19 -8.97 0.19
N VAL A 40 -0.74 -9.58 0.93
CA VAL A 40 -2.17 -9.31 0.85
C VAL A 40 -2.60 -8.74 2.19
N PHE A 41 -3.32 -7.64 2.17
CA PHE A 41 -3.73 -6.88 3.35
C PHE A 41 -5.24 -6.92 3.51
N ASP A 42 -5.72 -6.83 4.74
CA ASP A 42 -7.17 -6.81 5.00
C ASP A 42 -7.78 -5.46 4.59
N THR A 43 -7.03 -4.36 4.77
CA THR A 43 -7.47 -3.00 4.43
C THR A 43 -6.41 -2.19 3.69
N ALA A 44 -6.84 -1.12 3.03
CA ALA A 44 -5.92 -0.13 2.46
C ALA A 44 -5.14 0.66 3.54
N ASP A 45 -5.65 0.72 4.77
CA ASP A 45 -4.96 1.40 5.87
C ASP A 45 -3.80 0.56 6.41
N ASP A 46 -3.92 -0.77 6.41
CA ASP A 46 -2.82 -1.67 6.77
C ASP A 46 -1.64 -1.52 5.79
N ILE A 47 -1.94 -1.36 4.50
CA ILE A 47 -0.93 -1.04 3.48
C ILE A 47 -0.22 0.27 3.80
N ARG A 48 -0.98 1.32 4.14
CA ARG A 48 -0.42 2.62 4.50
C ARG A 48 0.48 2.52 5.73
N SER A 49 0.04 1.79 6.76
CA SER A 49 0.79 1.57 8.00
C SER A 49 2.10 0.82 7.74
N ALA A 50 2.07 -0.24 6.91
CA ALA A 50 3.27 -0.96 6.50
C ALA A 50 4.24 -0.08 5.71
N ALA A 51 3.73 0.72 4.77
CA ALA A 51 4.54 1.67 4.00
C ALA A 51 5.18 2.74 4.89
N LEU A 52 4.46 3.22 5.92
CA LEU A 52 4.99 4.18 6.90
C LEU A 52 6.18 3.60 7.67
N ILE A 53 6.03 2.37 8.19
CA ILE A 53 7.10 1.65 8.89
C ILE A 53 8.32 1.49 7.98
N LEU A 54 8.10 1.03 6.74
CA LEU A 54 9.18 0.80 5.79
C LEU A 54 9.90 2.09 5.36
N SER A 55 9.19 3.20 5.32
CA SER A 55 9.79 4.52 5.03
C SER A 55 10.66 5.06 6.15
N GLY A 56 10.65 4.44 7.34
CA GLY A 56 11.37 4.90 8.52
C GLY A 56 10.77 6.17 9.16
N ARG A 57 9.51 6.50 8.85
CA ARG A 57 8.77 7.68 9.36
C ARG A 57 7.73 7.32 10.43
N ALA A 58 7.84 6.13 11.02
CA ALA A 58 6.92 5.61 12.04
C ALA A 58 7.10 6.26 13.42
#